data_AF-M8BJ35-F1
#
_entry.id   AF-M8BJ35-F1
#
_cell.length_a   1.000
_cell.length_b   1.000
_cell.length_c   1.000
_cell.angle_alpha   90.00
_cell.angle_beta   90.00
_cell.angle_gamma   90.00
#
_symmetry.space_group_name_H-M   'P 1'
#
loop_
_entity.id
_entity.type
_entity.pdbx_description
1 polymer ?
#
loop_
_entity_poly.entity_id
_entity_poly.type
_entity_poly.pdbx_seq_one_letter_code
_entity_poly.pdbx_strand_id
1 'polypeptide(L)'
;MAKEIEMQVFSVQHVLVEGSLSIVATVTDHPRVVRKWIDNVSNSLQEVEMNVIGLDAEYMEHATGKIQRVAVLQLCLEDDVLVYHIIHTPSIPEGDETLALRSSGWENYPLTYERIKYAAVDARVSFEIAARSRELVAKPPPTENENKKKKKKKKKKKKKKKMHQQQGIMDG
;
A
#
# COMPACT_ATOMS: atom_id res chain seq x y z
N MET A 1 -31.67 -14.56 -27.10
CA MET A 1 -30.25 -14.95 -27.13
C MET A 1 -29.64 -14.55 -25.80
N ALA A 2 -29.31 -15.53 -24.95
CA ALA A 2 -28.58 -15.26 -23.72
C ALA A 2 -27.16 -14.84 -24.13
N LYS A 3 -26.75 -13.62 -23.78
CA LYS A 3 -25.33 -13.26 -23.79
C LYS A 3 -24.70 -14.13 -22.72
N GLU A 4 -23.93 -15.12 -23.15
CA GLU A 4 -22.97 -15.82 -22.31
C GLU A 4 -22.01 -14.74 -21.81
N ILE A 5 -22.21 -14.30 -20.57
CA ILE A 5 -21.30 -13.38 -19.91
C ILE A 5 -20.11 -14.26 -19.55
N GLU A 6 -19.13 -14.34 -20.44
CA GLU A 6 -17.83 -14.89 -20.12
C GLU A 6 -17.37 -14.18 -18.84
N MET A 7 -17.30 -14.93 -17.73
CA MET A 7 -16.72 -14.43 -16.49
C MET A 7 -15.23 -14.26 -16.74
N GLN A 8 -14.83 -13.12 -17.33
CA GLN A 8 -13.42 -12.79 -17.48
C GLN A 8 -12.78 -12.78 -16.09
N VAL A 9 -11.83 -13.69 -15.89
CA VAL A 9 -11.01 -13.73 -14.69
C VAL A 9 -10.03 -12.56 -14.79
N PHE A 10 -10.34 -11.46 -14.12
CA PHE A 10 -9.52 -10.24 -14.16
C PHE A 10 -8.32 -10.28 -13.22
N SER A 11 -8.18 -11.34 -12.43
CA SER A 11 -7.09 -11.48 -11.45
C SER A 11 -6.91 -12.93 -11.03
N VAL A 12 -5.68 -13.29 -10.68
CA VAL A 12 -5.35 -14.56 -10.03
C VAL A 12 -4.83 -14.27 -8.62
N GLN A 13 -5.27 -15.06 -7.64
CA GLN A 13 -4.71 -14.98 -6.28
C GLN A 13 -3.77 -16.15 -6.04
N HIS A 14 -2.61 -15.85 -5.46
CA HIS A 14 -1.64 -16.85 -5.00
C HIS A 14 -1.47 -16.71 -3.50
N VAL A 15 -1.50 -17.84 -2.78
CA VAL A 15 -1.10 -17.91 -1.37
C VAL A 15 0.33 -18.43 -1.32
N LEU A 16 1.26 -17.58 -0.93
CA LEU A 16 2.69 -17.87 -0.87
C LEU A 16 3.07 -18.11 0.59
N VAL A 17 3.63 -19.28 0.88
CA VAL A 17 4.04 -19.65 2.24
C VAL A 17 5.52 -20.03 2.24
N GLU A 18 6.31 -19.36 3.07
CA GLU A 18 7.75 -19.61 3.25
C GLU A 18 8.11 -19.51 4.74
N GLY A 19 8.29 -20.65 5.41
CA GLY A 19 8.45 -20.68 6.86
C GLY A 19 7.23 -20.09 7.59
N SER A 20 7.44 -19.01 8.35
CA SER A 20 6.36 -18.28 9.04
C SER A 20 5.76 -17.14 8.19
N LEU A 21 6.30 -16.86 7.01
CA LEU A 21 5.79 -15.83 6.12
C LEU A 21 4.62 -16.39 5.31
N SER A 22 3.50 -15.69 5.32
CA SER A 22 2.33 -15.98 4.49
C SER A 22 1.94 -14.70 3.75
N ILE A 23 1.85 -14.76 2.42
CA ILE A 23 1.46 -13.63 1.58
C ILE A 23 0.29 -14.07 0.69
N VAL A 24 -0.74 -13.24 0.61
CA VAL A 24 -1.81 -13.34 -0.40
C VAL A 24 -1.50 -12.34 -1.51
N ALA A 25 -1.02 -12.84 -2.65
CA ALA A 25 -0.70 -12.02 -3.81
C ALA A 25 -1.89 -11.99 -4.79
N THR A 26 -2.51 -10.83 -4.95
CA THR A 26 -3.47 -10.54 -6.02
C THR A 26 -2.71 -10.07 -7.26
N VAL A 27 -2.67 -10.91 -8.30
CA VAL A 27 -2.01 -10.62 -9.58
C VAL A 27 -3.06 -10.16 -10.60
N THR A 28 -2.82 -9.03 -11.26
CA THR A 28 -3.76 -8.47 -12.24
C THR A 28 -3.07 -7.53 -13.22
N ASP A 29 -3.62 -7.38 -14.41
CA ASP A 29 -3.35 -6.31 -15.38
C ASP A 29 -4.52 -5.32 -15.46
N HIS A 30 -5.63 -5.58 -14.74
CA HIS A 30 -6.88 -4.88 -14.98
C HIS A 30 -7.13 -3.75 -13.96
N PRO A 31 -7.36 -2.50 -14.41
CA PRO A 31 -7.51 -1.35 -13.52
C PRO A 31 -8.71 -1.41 -12.56
N ARG A 32 -9.73 -2.24 -12.86
CA ARG A 32 -10.90 -2.45 -12.00
C ARG A 32 -10.52 -3.23 -10.75
N VAL A 33 -9.65 -4.23 -10.88
CA VAL A 33 -9.14 -5.01 -9.74
C VAL A 33 -8.24 -4.13 -8.88
N VAL A 34 -7.33 -3.37 -9.53
CA VAL A 34 -6.46 -2.41 -8.84
C VAL A 34 -7.26 -1.40 -8.02
N ARG A 35 -8.30 -0.78 -8.61
CA ARG A 35 -9.17 0.14 -7.87
C ARG A 35 -9.84 -0.51 -6.68
N LYS A 36 -10.40 -1.72 -6.85
CA LYS A 36 -11.03 -2.46 -5.76
C LYS A 36 -10.03 -2.78 -4.64
N TRP A 37 -8.80 -3.15 -4.98
CA TRP A 37 -7.75 -3.40 -4.00
C TRP A 37 -7.39 -2.13 -3.22
N ILE A 38 -7.21 -0.99 -3.92
CA ILE A 38 -6.97 0.31 -3.30
C ILE A 38 -8.12 0.72 -2.37
N ASP A 39 -9.37 0.54 -2.79
CA ASP A 39 -10.54 0.86 -1.97
C ASP A 39 -10.56 0.02 -0.68
N ASN A 40 -10.28 -1.29 -0.79
CA ASN A 40 -10.18 -2.20 0.35
C ASN A 40 -9.07 -1.77 1.32
N VAL A 41 -7.86 -1.54 0.81
CA VAL A 41 -6.72 -1.07 1.61
C VAL A 41 -7.01 0.28 2.27
N SER A 42 -7.58 1.22 1.52
CA SER A 42 -7.92 2.55 2.03
C SER A 42 -8.93 2.48 3.17
N ASN A 43 -9.89 1.57 3.10
CA ASN A 43 -10.85 1.34 4.18
C ASN A 43 -10.16 0.70 5.40
N SER A 44 -9.30 -0.31 5.20
CA SER A 44 -8.54 -0.93 6.29
C SER A 44 -7.64 0.06 7.03
N LEU A 45 -7.05 1.01 6.29
CA LEU A 45 -6.16 2.04 6.85
C LEU A 45 -6.89 3.11 7.67
N GLN A 46 -8.21 3.29 7.53
CA GLN A 46 -8.96 4.27 8.34
C GLN A 46 -9.02 3.88 9.82
N GLU A 47 -8.91 2.58 10.12
CA GLU A 47 -9.10 2.03 11.46
C GLU A 47 -7.78 1.85 12.24
N VAL A 48 -6.63 2.14 11.61
CA VAL A 48 -5.31 1.90 12.21
C VAL A 48 -4.48 3.19 12.34
N GLU A 49 -3.60 3.23 13.34
CA GLU A 49 -2.68 4.37 13.57
C GLU A 49 -1.50 4.39 12.55
N MET A 50 -1.42 3.36 11.72
CA MET A 50 -0.30 3.03 10.84
C MET A 50 -0.75 2.95 9.38
N ASN A 51 -0.53 4.04 8.63
CA ASN A 51 -0.85 4.12 7.21
C ASN A 51 0.40 3.90 6.37
N VAL A 52 1.03 2.74 6.56
CA VAL A 52 2.24 2.35 5.82
C VAL A 52 1.85 1.29 4.79
N ILE A 53 2.36 1.47 3.58
CA ILE A 53 2.22 0.53 2.48
C ILE A 53 3.64 0.24 1.98
N GLY A 54 3.97 -1.03 1.77
CA GLY A 54 5.18 -1.39 1.03
C GLY A 54 5.00 -1.10 -0.45
N LEU A 55 5.97 -0.44 -1.08
CA LEU A 55 5.94 -0.10 -2.50
C LEU A 55 7.23 -0.54 -3.15
N ASP A 56 7.10 -1.25 -4.26
CA ASP A 56 8.22 -1.51 -5.16
C ASP A 56 7.77 -1.48 -6.62
N ALA A 57 8.73 -1.54 -7.55
CA ALA A 57 8.47 -1.58 -8.98
C ALA A 57 9.57 -2.36 -9.74
N GLU A 58 9.15 -3.17 -10.71
CA GLU A 58 10.04 -3.81 -11.67
C GLU A 58 9.93 -3.16 -13.03
N TYR A 59 11.06 -3.02 -13.72
CA TYR A 59 11.16 -2.23 -14.93
C TYR A 59 11.47 -3.09 -16.16
N MET A 60 11.05 -2.59 -17.31
CA MET A 60 11.56 -3.07 -18.60
C MET A 60 13.04 -2.71 -18.76
N GLU A 61 13.75 -3.38 -19.66
CA GLU A 61 15.12 -2.98 -19.99
C GLU A 61 15.17 -1.54 -20.52
N HIS A 62 16.21 -0.81 -20.12
CA HIS A 62 16.42 0.56 -20.55
C HIS A 62 16.98 0.60 -21.98
N ALA A 63 16.21 1.15 -22.91
CA ALA A 63 16.67 1.44 -24.26
C ALA A 63 17.29 2.84 -24.34
N THR A 64 18.47 2.96 -24.96
CA THR A 64 19.17 4.24 -25.14
C THR A 64 18.25 5.28 -25.80
N GLY A 65 18.14 6.45 -25.17
CA GLY A 65 17.32 7.56 -25.65
C GLY A 65 15.82 7.42 -25.40
N LYS A 66 15.38 6.39 -24.65
CA LYS A 66 13.97 6.18 -24.29
C LYS A 66 13.78 6.23 -22.77
N ILE A 67 12.56 6.58 -22.36
CA ILE A 67 12.14 6.51 -20.96
C ILE A 67 11.97 5.03 -20.58
N GLN A 68 12.61 4.60 -19.50
CA GLN A 68 12.38 3.27 -18.93
C GLN A 68 10.97 3.21 -18.35
N ARG A 69 10.24 2.15 -18.68
CA ARG A 69 8.86 1.95 -18.23
C ARG A 69 8.81 0.89 -17.14
N VAL A 70 7.92 1.09 -16.18
CA VAL A 70 7.56 0.09 -15.17
C VAL A 70 6.79 -1.05 -15.86
N ALA A 71 7.22 -2.27 -15.62
CA ALA A 71 6.56 -3.50 -16.05
C ALA A 71 5.56 -3.99 -14.99
N VAL A 72 5.98 -4.03 -13.73
CA VAL A 72 5.19 -4.47 -12.58
C VAL A 72 5.26 -3.42 -11.48
N LEU A 73 4.12 -3.08 -10.89
CA LEU A 73 4.04 -2.28 -9.68
C LEU A 73 3.54 -3.17 -8.54
N GLN A 74 4.19 -3.08 -7.37
CA GLN A 74 3.83 -3.86 -6.20
C GLN A 74 3.39 -2.94 -5.05
N LEU A 75 2.26 -3.28 -4.44
CA LEU A 75 1.77 -2.62 -3.23
C LEU A 75 1.51 -3.67 -2.17
N CYS A 76 1.94 -3.44 -0.93
CA CYS A 76 1.79 -4.38 0.18
C CYS A 76 1.16 -3.71 1.39
N LEU A 77 0.11 -4.30 1.93
CA LEU A 77 -0.42 -4.00 3.26
C LEU A 77 -0.49 -5.29 4.06
N GLU A 78 0.27 -5.36 5.15
CA GLU A 78 0.39 -6.58 5.97
C GLU A 78 0.75 -7.79 5.11
N ASP A 79 -0.14 -8.78 5.02
CA ASP A 79 0.07 -10.00 4.24
C ASP A 79 -0.62 -9.96 2.87
N ASP A 80 -1.33 -8.88 2.53
CA ASP A 80 -2.01 -8.69 1.25
C ASP A 80 -1.14 -7.86 0.30
N VAL A 81 -0.84 -8.44 -0.87
CA VAL A 81 0.02 -7.82 -1.88
C VAL A 81 -0.72 -7.72 -3.21
N LEU A 82 -0.74 -6.54 -3.79
CA LEU A 82 -1.08 -6.34 -5.19
C LEU A 82 0.18 -6.45 -6.05
N VAL A 83 0.16 -7.37 -7.02
CA VAL A 83 1.14 -7.45 -8.11
C VAL A 83 0.45 -6.98 -9.39
N TYR A 84 0.61 -5.70 -9.71
CA TYR A 84 -0.02 -5.08 -10.87
C TYR A 84 0.90 -5.12 -12.08
N HIS A 85 0.56 -5.94 -13.07
CA HIS A 85 1.29 -6.04 -14.34
C HIS A 85 0.95 -4.85 -15.26
N ILE A 86 1.32 -3.66 -14.79
CA ILE A 86 0.87 -2.36 -15.30
C ILE A 86 1.16 -2.17 -16.80
N ILE A 87 2.21 -2.79 -17.33
CA ILE A 87 2.56 -2.68 -18.75
C ILE A 87 1.50 -3.28 -19.69
N HIS A 88 0.72 -4.25 -19.21
CA HIS A 88 -0.37 -4.89 -19.97
C HIS A 88 -1.75 -4.30 -19.63
N THR A 89 -1.79 -3.18 -18.91
CA THR A 89 -3.08 -2.58 -18.55
C THR A 89 -3.81 -2.03 -19.79
N PRO A 90 -5.11 -2.31 -19.97
CA PRO A 90 -5.88 -1.86 -21.14
C PRO A 90 -5.89 -0.35 -21.36
N SER A 91 -5.64 0.44 -20.30
CA SER A 91 -5.65 1.91 -20.36
C SER A 91 -4.31 2.53 -20.76
N ILE A 92 -3.23 1.76 -20.82
CA ILE A 92 -1.94 2.23 -21.31
C ILE A 92 -1.85 1.78 -22.78
N PRO A 93 -1.87 2.71 -23.75
CA PRO A 93 -1.76 2.33 -25.15
C PRO A 93 -0.45 1.57 -25.38
N GLU A 94 -0.53 0.47 -26.12
CA GLU A 94 0.65 -0.19 -26.67
C GLU A 94 1.37 0.84 -27.55
N GLY A 95 2.49 1.36 -27.08
CA GLY A 95 3.39 2.09 -27.95
C GLY A 95 3.89 1.13 -29.02
N ASP A 96 3.89 1.57 -30.28
CA ASP A 96 4.24 0.79 -31.48
C ASP A 96 5.68 0.20 -31.46
N GLU A 97 6.45 0.43 -30.40
CA GLU A 97 7.88 0.10 -30.29
C GLU A 97 8.22 -0.92 -29.17
N THR A 98 7.23 -1.64 -28.64
CA THR A 98 7.41 -2.47 -27.41
C THR A 98 7.93 -3.89 -27.67
N LEU A 99 8.00 -4.35 -28.92
CA LEU A 99 8.41 -5.74 -29.22
C LEU A 99 9.93 -5.98 -29.13
N ALA A 100 10.76 -4.94 -29.24
CA ALA A 100 12.22 -5.07 -29.29
C ALA A 100 12.92 -5.11 -27.91
N LEU A 101 12.19 -4.98 -26.80
CA LEU A 101 12.76 -4.80 -25.45
C LEU A 101 12.38 -5.91 -24.45
N ARG A 102 12.02 -7.10 -24.96
CA ARG A 102 11.60 -8.24 -24.12
C ARG A 102 12.74 -9.01 -23.44
N SER A 103 13.72 -8.30 -22.91
CA SER A 103 14.96 -8.89 -22.39
C SER A 103 15.00 -8.98 -20.86
N SER A 104 14.35 -8.07 -20.12
CA SER A 104 14.29 -8.17 -18.65
C SER A 104 13.34 -9.30 -18.22
N GLY A 105 12.36 -9.61 -19.06
CA GLY A 105 11.39 -10.68 -18.89
C GLY A 105 10.25 -10.32 -17.93
N TRP A 106 10.22 -9.11 -17.36
CA TRP A 106 9.10 -8.61 -16.56
C TRP A 106 7.90 -8.21 -17.41
N GLU A 107 8.13 -7.87 -18.68
CA GLU A 107 7.13 -7.62 -19.71
C GLU A 107 6.50 -8.90 -20.28
N ASN A 108 7.03 -10.08 -19.97
CA ASN A 108 6.47 -11.35 -20.44
C ASN A 108 5.14 -11.64 -19.75
N TYR A 109 4.11 -11.94 -20.55
CA TYR A 109 2.75 -12.23 -20.08
C TYR A 109 2.36 -13.68 -20.37
N PRO A 110 1.75 -14.39 -19.40
CA PRO A 110 1.57 -13.99 -18.00
C PRO A 110 2.90 -14.03 -17.22
N LEU A 111 2.95 -13.38 -16.06
CA LEU A 111 4.09 -13.51 -15.14
C LEU A 111 4.26 -14.97 -14.69
N THR A 112 5.50 -15.41 -14.54
CA THR A 112 5.81 -16.73 -13.96
C THR A 112 5.55 -16.74 -12.45
N TYR A 113 5.29 -17.92 -11.88
CA TYR A 113 5.15 -18.08 -10.44
C TYR A 113 6.34 -17.52 -9.65
N GLU A 114 7.57 -17.78 -10.12
CA GLU A 114 8.79 -17.26 -9.49
C GLU A 114 8.84 -15.73 -9.47
N ARG A 115 8.42 -15.08 -10.56
CA ARG A 115 8.34 -13.60 -10.63
C ARG A 115 7.26 -13.05 -9.72
N ILE A 116 6.11 -13.71 -9.64
CA ILE A 116 5.03 -13.36 -8.71
C ILE A 116 5.53 -13.47 -7.27
N LYS A 117 6.18 -14.59 -6.92
CA LYS A 117 6.76 -14.82 -5.59
C LYS A 117 7.79 -13.76 -5.24
N TYR A 118 8.75 -13.51 -6.13
CA TYR A 118 9.80 -12.51 -5.95
C TYR A 118 9.21 -11.11 -5.72
N ALA A 119 8.39 -10.63 -6.65
CA ALA A 119 7.74 -9.33 -6.57
C ALA A 119 6.94 -9.16 -5.26
N ALA A 120 6.23 -10.21 -4.83
CA ALA A 120 5.43 -10.15 -3.63
C ALA A 120 6.28 -10.08 -2.35
N VAL A 121 7.39 -10.82 -2.31
CA VAL A 121 8.34 -10.77 -1.19
C VAL A 121 9.02 -9.39 -1.10
N ASP A 122 9.41 -8.79 -2.22
CA ASP A 122 10.11 -7.49 -2.24
C ASP A 122 9.27 -6.36 -1.61
N ALA A 123 7.99 -6.27 -1.98
CA ALA A 123 7.08 -5.30 -1.35
C ALA A 123 6.81 -5.62 0.14
N ARG A 124 6.74 -6.90 0.50
CA ARG A 124 6.48 -7.36 1.87
C ARG A 124 7.62 -7.06 2.82
N VAL A 125 8.86 -7.21 2.37
CA VAL A 125 10.07 -6.86 3.14
C VAL A 125 10.10 -5.35 3.44
N SER A 126 9.77 -4.53 2.43
CA SER A 126 9.69 -3.07 2.59
C SER A 126 8.63 -2.65 3.62
N PHE A 127 7.46 -3.28 3.59
CA PHE A 127 6.42 -3.09 4.61
C PHE A 127 6.90 -3.52 6.02
N GLU A 128 7.54 -4.69 6.14
CA GLU A 128 7.96 -5.26 7.42
C GLU A 128 8.95 -4.35 8.17
N ILE A 129 9.92 -3.77 7.46
CA ILE A 129 10.91 -2.86 8.07
C ILE A 129 10.21 -1.64 8.69
N ALA A 130 9.26 -1.06 7.96
CA ALA A 130 8.53 0.12 8.43
C ALA A 130 7.58 -0.23 9.59
N ALA A 131 6.93 -1.40 9.55
CA ALA A 131 6.10 -1.92 10.63
C ALA A 131 6.91 -2.11 11.93
N ARG A 132 8.05 -2.80 11.86
CA ARG A 132 8.92 -3.04 13.04
C ARG A 132 9.58 -1.78 13.57
N SER A 133 9.98 -0.86 12.69
CA SER A 133 10.58 0.42 13.11
C SER A 133 9.63 1.20 14.03
N ARG A 134 8.32 1.03 13.87
CA ARG A 134 7.30 1.64 14.71
C ARG A 134 7.13 0.95 16.05
N GLU A 135 7.23 -0.37 16.13
CA GLU A 135 7.24 -1.08 17.42
C GLU A 135 8.42 -0.62 18.30
N LEU A 136 9.57 -0.35 17.68
CA LEU A 136 10.74 0.21 18.36
C LEU A 136 10.56 1.67 18.80
N VAL A 137 9.80 2.47 18.03
CA VAL A 137 9.56 3.90 18.31
C VAL A 137 8.31 4.13 19.16
N ALA A 138 7.44 3.13 19.32
CA ALA A 138 6.26 3.18 20.17
C ALA A 138 6.71 3.56 21.59
N LYS A 139 6.37 4.78 22.01
CA LYS A 139 6.77 5.27 23.33
C LYS A 139 6.20 4.33 24.38
N PRO A 140 6.98 3.94 25.40
CA PRO A 140 6.45 3.18 26.51
C PRO A 140 5.23 3.91 27.09
N PRO A 141 4.24 3.18 27.62
CA PRO A 141 3.06 3.80 28.19
C PRO A 141 3.47 4.90 29.18
N PRO A 142 2.85 6.09 29.11
CA PRO A 142 3.28 7.24 29.89
C PRO A 142 3.29 6.87 31.37
N THR A 143 4.40 7.13 32.04
CA THR A 143 4.54 6.82 33.47
C THR A 143 3.46 7.52 34.28
N GLU A 144 3.14 6.99 35.46
CA GLU A 144 2.10 7.56 36.33
C GLU A 144 2.34 9.06 36.63
N ASN A 145 3.62 9.48 36.68
CA ASN A 145 4.04 10.87 36.84
C ASN A 145 3.76 11.75 35.61
N GLU A 146 3.94 11.23 34.40
CA GLU A 146 3.59 11.93 33.17
C GLU A 146 2.06 12.07 33.01
N ASN A 147 1.31 11.05 33.42
CA ASN A 147 -0.15 11.11 33.46
C ASN A 147 -0.65 12.14 34.48
N LYS A 148 -0.01 12.24 35.66
CA LYS A 148 -0.28 13.30 36.65
C LYS A 148 0.05 14.69 36.09
N LYS A 149 1.16 14.86 35.35
CA LYS A 149 1.50 16.13 34.66
C LYS A 149 0.50 16.50 33.56
N LYS A 150 0.06 15.54 32.74
CA LYS A 150 -0.97 15.74 31.70
C LYS A 150 -2.33 16.13 32.32
N LYS A 151 -2.75 15.48 33.42
CA LYS A 151 -3.96 15.85 34.18
C LYS A 151 -3.86 17.27 34.76
N LYS A 152 -2.71 17.66 35.33
CA LYS A 152 -2.48 19.03 35.85
C LYS A 152 -2.53 20.08 34.72
N LYS A 153 -1.91 19.82 33.55
CA LYS A 153 -1.98 20.71 32.37
C LYS A 153 -3.41 20.87 31.85
N LYS A 154 -4.19 19.77 31.75
CA LYS A 154 -5.62 19.84 31.37
C LYS A 154 -6.46 20.65 32.37
N LYS A 155 -6.23 20.49 33.68
CA LYS A 155 -6.90 21.30 34.72
C LYS A 155 -6.55 22.80 34.60
N LYS A 156 -5.28 23.15 34.38
CA LYS A 156 -4.85 24.55 34.16
C LYS A 156 -5.49 25.16 32.91
N LYS A 157 -5.54 24.44 31.78
CA LYS A 157 -6.22 24.90 30.56
C LYS A 157 -7.72 25.13 30.78
N LYS A 158 -8.43 24.22 31.46
CA LYS A 158 -9.84 24.41 31.81
C LYS A 158 -10.07 25.63 32.71
N LYS A 159 -9.19 25.86 33.70
CA LYS A 159 -9.29 27.04 34.58
C LYS A 159 -9.06 28.35 33.82
N LYS A 160 -8.08 28.40 32.91
CA LYS A 160 -7.81 29.57 32.07
C LYS A 160 -8.97 29.90 31.12
N LYS A 161 -9.60 28.86 30.55
CA LYS A 161 -10.78 29.02 29.67
C LYS A 161 -12.01 29.54 30.42
N LYS A 162 -12.23 29.11 31.68
CA LYS A 162 -13.29 29.65 32.53
C LYS A 162 -13.07 31.13 32.91
N MET A 163 -11.82 31.53 33.18
CA MET A 163 -11.51 32.93 33.48
C MET A 163 -11.78 33.85 32.29
N HIS A 164 -11.40 33.45 31.06
CA HIS A 164 -11.71 34.24 29.86
C HIS A 164 -13.21 34.35 29.58
N GLN A 165 -14.01 33.33 29.93
CA GLN A 165 -15.47 33.41 29.85
C GLN A 165 -16.10 34.34 30.89
N GLN A 166 -15.48 34.53 32.05
CA GLN A 166 -15.98 35.47 33.08
C GLN A 166 -15.56 36.92 32.79
N GLN A 167 -14.41 37.15 32.17
CA GLN A 167 -13.96 38.49 31.79
C GLN A 167 -14.85 39.11 30.68
N GLY A 168 -15.35 38.30 29.75
CA GLY A 168 -16.22 38.77 28.65
C GLY A 168 -17.67 39.08 29.03
N ILE A 169 -18.07 38.96 30.30
CA ILE A 169 -19.45 39.22 30.78
C ILE A 169 -19.55 40.60 31.47
N MET A 170 -18.42 41.27 31.77
CA MET A 170 -18.43 42.60 32.43
C MET A 170 -18.21 43.78 31.48
N ASP A 171 -17.84 43.53 30.22
CA ASP A 171 -17.57 44.57 29.20
C ASP A 171 -18.68 44.64 28.13
N GLY A 172 -19.88 44.12 28.41
CA GLY A 172 -21.05 44.10 27.52
C GLY A 172 -22.23 44.88 28.09
#